data_AF-C6YXG7-F1
#
_entry.id   AF-C6YXG7-F1
#
_cell.length_a   1.000
_cell.length_b   1.000
_cell.length_c   1.000
_cell.angle_alpha   90.00
_cell.angle_beta   90.00
_cell.angle_gamma   90.00
#
_symmetry.space_group_name_H-M   'P 1'
#
loop_
_entity.id
_entity.type
_entity.pdbx_description
1 polymer ?
#
loop_
_entity_poly.entity_id
_entity_poly.type
_entity_poly.pdbx_seq_one_letter_code
_entity_poly.pdbx_strand_id
1 'polypeptide(L)'
;MAVSRLAELVTALESDLLDFMRRHRVSHDEYRAATDLIIDSIKKGEESLLFDVFFEAQATDTSNIGRQGSPEAIEGPFYFEGAPLLSSPAVMPQRPDEPGDILFFKGHVSDAQGNAVAEMEIDLWHADAEGLYSQIHPGIPHFNLRGRFHTNDQGDFEVKTILPPPYEIPKSGPTGYVLGQLGRHYFRPAHLHMKLRHPKHHEMTSQLYFSGGEYLETDVANAVREGLIGELVHVTDTAEIARRGLCKPFYIYRYDFEMPA
;
A
#
# COMPACT_ATOMS: atom_id res chain seq x y z
N MET A 1 2.50 41.66 4.43
CA MET A 1 3.14 40.37 4.80
C MET A 1 2.64 39.33 3.82
N ALA A 2 3.52 38.48 3.28
CA ALA A 2 3.08 37.38 2.43
C ALA A 2 2.14 36.47 3.24
N VAL A 3 1.00 36.09 2.65
CA VAL A 3 0.09 35.11 3.24
C VAL A 3 0.84 33.78 3.38
N SER A 4 0.75 33.11 4.53
CA SER A 4 1.42 31.82 4.70
C SER A 4 0.76 30.78 3.78
N ARG A 5 1.52 29.76 3.35
CA ARG A 5 0.96 28.64 2.55
C ARG A 5 -0.23 27.99 3.26
N LEU A 6 -0.17 27.88 4.59
CA LEU A 6 -1.28 27.40 5.40
C LEU A 6 -2.52 28.30 5.25
N ALA A 7 -2.37 29.62 5.39
CA ALA A 7 -3.49 30.54 5.28
C ALA A 7 -4.09 30.56 3.85
N GLU A 8 -3.27 30.43 2.82
CA GLU A 8 -3.73 30.29 1.43
C GLU A 8 -4.61 29.04 1.26
N LEU A 9 -4.11 27.88 1.70
CA LEU A 9 -4.81 26.60 1.56
C LEU A 9 -6.10 26.54 2.38
N VAL A 10 -6.07 27.00 3.63
CA VAL A 10 -7.25 27.01 4.51
C VAL A 10 -8.32 27.93 3.96
N THR A 11 -7.95 29.13 3.49
CA THR A 11 -8.91 30.09 2.91
C THR A 11 -9.54 29.54 1.63
N ALA A 12 -8.75 28.90 0.76
CA ALA A 12 -9.25 28.29 -0.46
C ALA A 12 -10.21 27.13 -0.15
N LEU A 13 -9.83 26.22 0.75
CA LEU A 13 -10.68 25.10 1.16
C LEU A 13 -11.99 25.57 1.79
N GLU A 14 -11.94 26.57 2.68
CA GLU A 14 -13.15 27.17 3.26
C GLU A 14 -14.07 27.72 2.16
N SER A 15 -13.50 28.49 1.22
CA SER A 15 -14.26 29.04 0.09
C SER A 15 -14.91 27.93 -0.74
N ASP A 16 -14.16 26.88 -1.08
CA ASP A 16 -14.66 25.77 -1.90
C ASP A 16 -15.79 24.99 -1.21
N LEU A 17 -15.66 24.75 0.11
CA LEU A 17 -16.69 24.08 0.91
C LEU A 17 -17.95 24.94 1.04
N LEU A 18 -17.82 26.24 1.28
CA LEU A 18 -18.96 27.16 1.33
C LEU A 18 -19.66 27.25 -0.02
N ASP A 19 -18.90 27.27 -1.11
CA ASP A 19 -19.43 27.27 -2.48
C ASP A 19 -20.15 25.96 -2.81
N PHE A 20 -19.59 24.83 -2.40
CA PHE A 20 -20.26 23.53 -2.48
C PHE A 20 -21.58 23.53 -1.73
N MET A 21 -21.59 23.98 -0.47
CA MET A 21 -22.81 24.05 0.35
C MET A 21 -23.89 24.92 -0.30
N ARG A 22 -23.51 26.09 -0.85
CA ARG A 22 -24.45 26.98 -1.56
C ARG A 22 -24.99 26.35 -2.85
N ARG A 23 -24.12 25.74 -3.66
CA ARG A 23 -24.51 25.08 -4.93
C ARG A 23 -25.49 23.93 -4.70
N HIS A 24 -25.25 23.12 -3.66
CA HIS A 24 -26.06 21.95 -3.37
C HIS A 24 -27.19 22.21 -2.35
N ARG A 25 -27.30 23.45 -1.85
CA ARG A 25 -28.28 23.87 -0.83
C ARG A 25 -28.25 22.96 0.41
N VAL A 26 -27.04 22.64 0.87
CA VAL A 26 -26.84 21.79 2.05
C VAL A 26 -27.59 22.37 3.24
N SER A 27 -28.51 21.59 3.77
CA SER A 27 -29.31 21.93 4.94
C SER A 27 -28.50 21.82 6.23
N HIS A 28 -29.03 22.41 7.31
CA HIS A 28 -28.41 22.26 8.62
C HIS A 28 -28.38 20.79 9.09
N ASP A 29 -29.40 19.99 8.75
CA ASP A 29 -29.46 18.57 9.12
C ASP A 29 -28.41 17.74 8.38
N GLU A 30 -28.20 17.99 7.08
CA GLU A 30 -27.13 17.35 6.30
C GLU A 30 -25.74 17.75 6.81
N TYR A 31 -25.54 19.03 7.17
CA TYR A 31 -24.31 19.49 7.81
C TYR A 31 -24.05 18.77 9.14
N ARG A 32 -25.08 18.57 9.96
CA ARG A 32 -24.96 17.84 11.22
C ARG A 32 -24.62 16.37 10.98
N ALA A 33 -25.29 15.71 10.03
CA ALA A 33 -24.98 14.33 9.68
C ALA A 33 -23.52 14.16 9.19
N ALA A 34 -23.01 15.09 8.38
CA ALA A 34 -21.61 15.07 7.93
C ALA A 34 -20.63 15.30 9.09
N THR A 35 -20.97 16.16 10.04
CA THR A 35 -20.15 16.40 11.24
C THR A 35 -20.13 15.17 12.15
N ASP A 36 -21.29 14.54 12.37
CA ASP A 36 -21.42 13.34 13.19
C ASP A 36 -20.64 12.18 12.59
N LEU A 37 -20.63 12.03 11.26
CA LEU A 37 -19.80 11.04 10.55
C LEU A 37 -18.32 11.17 10.91
N ILE A 38 -17.77 12.40 10.84
CA ILE A 38 -16.34 12.65 11.16
C ILE A 38 -16.06 12.35 12.64
N ILE A 39 -16.94 12.80 13.54
CA ILE A 39 -16.81 12.56 14.98
C ILE A 39 -16.83 11.05 15.28
N ASP A 40 -17.73 10.31 14.65
CA ASP A 40 -17.85 8.87 14.87
C ASP A 40 -16.68 8.11 14.26
N SER A 41 -16.10 8.56 13.14
CA SER A 41 -14.85 8.00 12.60
C SER A 41 -13.74 8.07 13.64
N ILE A 42 -13.54 9.24 14.27
CA ILE A 42 -12.52 9.43 15.31
C ILE A 42 -12.79 8.53 16.53
N LYS A 43 -14.05 8.45 17.00
CA LYS A 43 -14.39 7.59 18.15
C LYS A 43 -14.15 6.11 17.88
N LYS A 44 -14.23 5.70 16.61
CA LYS A 44 -14.02 4.32 16.17
C LYS A 44 -12.58 4.01 15.79
N GLY A 45 -11.70 5.02 15.72
CA GLY A 45 -10.34 4.85 15.21
C GLY A 45 -10.31 4.60 13.70
N GLU A 46 -11.31 5.09 12.96
CA GLU A 46 -11.42 4.96 11.50
C GLU A 46 -11.17 6.28 10.77
N GLU A 47 -10.68 7.32 11.45
CA GLU A 47 -10.38 8.61 10.84
C GLU A 47 -9.40 8.47 9.69
N SER A 48 -8.30 7.73 9.85
CA SER A 48 -7.34 7.47 8.75
C SER A 48 -8.01 6.73 7.60
N LEU A 49 -8.74 5.65 7.89
CA LEU A 49 -9.44 4.87 6.86
C LEU A 49 -10.41 5.73 6.03
N LEU A 50 -11.14 6.66 6.67
CA LEU A 50 -12.02 7.59 5.98
C LEU A 50 -11.22 8.48 5.01
N PHE A 51 -10.11 9.06 5.45
CA PHE A 51 -9.31 9.92 4.58
C PHE A 51 -8.61 9.15 3.46
N ASP A 52 -8.12 7.95 3.75
CA ASP A 52 -7.40 7.10 2.79
C ASP A 52 -8.32 6.69 1.63
N VAL A 53 -9.54 6.24 1.94
CA VAL A 53 -10.52 5.77 0.94
C VAL A 53 -10.98 6.87 -0.02
N PHE A 54 -11.06 8.11 0.46
CA PHE A 54 -11.68 9.20 -0.31
C PHE A 54 -10.69 10.23 -0.86
N PHE A 55 -9.49 10.37 -0.28
CA PHE A 55 -8.61 11.51 -0.57
C PHE A 55 -7.13 11.17 -0.77
N GLU A 56 -6.57 10.16 -0.08
CA GLU A 56 -5.11 9.93 -0.08
C GLU A 56 -4.55 9.67 -1.49
N ALA A 57 -5.27 8.91 -2.32
CA ALA A 57 -4.85 8.66 -3.71
C ALA A 57 -4.65 9.95 -4.52
N GLN A 58 -5.45 11.00 -4.28
CA GLN A 58 -5.30 12.28 -4.97
C GLN A 58 -4.05 13.04 -4.51
N ALA A 59 -3.65 12.89 -3.24
CA ALA A 59 -2.39 13.45 -2.74
C ALA A 59 -1.20 12.76 -3.43
N THR A 60 -1.23 11.43 -3.53
CA THR A 60 -0.22 10.65 -4.26
C THR A 60 -0.18 11.02 -5.74
N ASP A 61 -1.33 11.15 -6.40
CA ASP A 61 -1.38 11.58 -7.81
C ASP A 61 -0.71 12.94 -8.00
N THR A 62 -0.90 13.87 -7.05
CA THR A 62 -0.25 15.18 -7.07
C THR A 62 1.26 15.07 -6.88
N SER A 63 1.73 14.23 -5.97
CA SER A 63 3.16 13.94 -5.75
C SER A 63 3.82 13.27 -6.96
N ASN A 64 3.04 12.53 -7.76
CA ASN A 64 3.52 11.87 -8.98
C ASN A 64 3.54 12.80 -10.22
N ILE A 65 3.01 14.03 -10.16
CA ILE A 65 3.02 14.94 -11.32
C ILE A 65 4.45 15.25 -11.74
N GLY A 66 4.81 14.85 -12.96
CA GLY A 66 6.15 15.07 -13.53
C GLY A 66 7.24 14.17 -12.95
N ARG A 67 6.88 13.22 -12.08
CA ARG A 67 7.82 12.24 -11.53
C ARG A 67 8.41 11.38 -12.65
N GLN A 68 9.71 11.11 -12.54
CA GLN A 68 10.42 10.11 -13.34
C GLN A 68 10.70 8.88 -12.48
N GLY A 69 10.83 7.71 -13.10
CA GLY A 69 11.00 6.44 -12.40
C GLY A 69 9.70 5.86 -11.84
N SER A 70 9.81 4.97 -10.86
CA SER A 70 8.68 4.25 -10.29
C SER A 70 7.70 5.19 -9.58
N PRO A 71 6.39 5.01 -9.79
CA PRO A 71 5.38 5.83 -9.13
C PRO A 71 5.30 5.55 -7.62
N GLU A 72 5.00 6.59 -6.85
CA GLU A 72 4.55 6.45 -5.47
C GLU A 72 3.10 5.98 -5.42
N ALA A 73 2.73 5.36 -4.32
CA ALA A 73 1.35 5.00 -4.00
C ALA A 73 1.02 5.43 -2.58
N ILE A 74 -0.26 5.32 -2.23
CA ILE A 74 -0.73 5.60 -0.87
C ILE A 74 0.01 4.70 0.15
N GLU A 75 0.20 5.15 1.39
CA GLU A 75 0.83 4.31 2.43
C GLU A 75 -0.19 3.30 2.98
N GLY A 76 -1.42 3.79 3.18
CA GLY A 76 -2.44 3.12 3.96
C GLY A 76 -2.15 3.16 5.47
N PRO A 77 -3.11 2.78 6.30
CA PRO A 77 -3.07 3.08 7.73
C PRO A 77 -2.28 2.06 8.57
N PHE A 78 -1.61 1.09 7.94
CA PHE A 78 -1.10 -0.12 8.60
C PHE A 78 0.42 -0.24 8.62
N TYR A 79 1.15 0.84 8.34
CA TYR A 79 2.60 0.87 8.48
C TYR A 79 3.02 0.97 9.96
N PHE A 80 4.08 0.26 10.33
CA PHE A 80 4.72 0.37 11.65
C PHE A 80 6.24 0.31 11.47
N GLU A 81 6.95 1.25 12.08
CA GLU A 81 8.40 1.24 12.11
C GLU A 81 8.97 0.08 12.92
N GLY A 82 10.23 -0.26 12.65
CA GLY A 82 11.01 -1.19 13.47
C GLY A 82 10.83 -2.67 13.11
N ALA A 83 10.29 -2.98 11.92
CA ALA A 83 10.25 -4.35 11.43
C ALA A 83 11.67 -4.97 11.40
N PRO A 84 11.81 -6.30 11.60
CA PRO A 84 13.12 -6.95 11.64
C PRO A 84 13.90 -6.76 10.34
N LEU A 85 15.21 -6.51 10.46
CA LEU A 85 16.13 -6.53 9.32
C LEU A 85 16.50 -7.99 9.00
N LEU A 86 16.28 -8.40 7.76
CA LEU A 86 16.45 -9.76 7.26
C LEU A 86 17.81 -9.92 6.58
N SER A 87 18.44 -11.07 6.78
CA SER A 87 19.66 -11.47 6.05
C SER A 87 19.30 -12.32 4.85
N SER A 88 20.08 -12.23 3.77
CA SER A 88 19.92 -13.11 2.61
C SER A 88 20.31 -14.56 2.94
N PRO A 89 19.55 -15.58 2.49
CA PRO A 89 18.28 -15.49 1.77
C PRO A 89 17.15 -14.95 2.67
N ALA A 90 16.50 -13.86 2.24
CA ALA A 90 15.52 -13.17 3.05
C ALA A 90 14.20 -13.94 3.08
N VAL A 91 13.66 -14.16 4.27
CA VAL A 91 12.35 -14.77 4.49
C VAL A 91 11.58 -13.87 5.46
N MET A 92 10.37 -13.47 5.08
CA MET A 92 9.53 -12.64 5.93
C MET A 92 9.27 -13.33 7.27
N PRO A 93 9.26 -12.58 8.39
CA PRO A 93 8.81 -13.14 9.66
C PRO A 93 7.39 -13.67 9.49
N GLN A 94 7.15 -14.91 9.91
CA GLN A 94 5.88 -15.58 9.69
C GLN A 94 5.66 -16.66 10.75
N ARG A 95 4.41 -17.09 10.95
CA ARG A 95 4.12 -18.21 11.87
C ARG A 95 4.69 -19.53 11.30
N PRO A 96 5.00 -20.53 12.14
CA PRO A 96 5.60 -21.80 11.68
C PRO A 96 4.84 -22.50 10.54
N ASP A 97 3.51 -22.35 10.51
CA ASP A 97 2.61 -22.90 9.48
C ASP A 97 1.81 -21.79 8.80
N GLU A 98 2.50 -20.73 8.36
CA GLU A 98 1.88 -19.59 7.65
C GLU A 98 1.05 -20.08 6.45
N PRO A 99 -0.29 -19.91 6.47
CA PRO A 99 -1.14 -20.28 5.36
C PRO A 99 -0.85 -19.41 4.14
N GLY A 100 -1.19 -19.92 2.96
CA GLY A 100 -1.02 -19.20 1.70
C GLY A 100 -0.01 -19.87 0.75
N ASP A 101 -0.06 -19.41 -0.49
CA ASP A 101 0.88 -19.84 -1.51
C ASP A 101 2.20 -19.11 -1.35
N ILE A 102 3.30 -19.83 -1.58
CA ILE A 102 4.64 -19.26 -1.44
C ILE A 102 4.83 -18.23 -2.54
N LEU A 103 5.34 -17.05 -2.17
CA LEU A 103 5.70 -15.97 -3.07
C LEU A 103 7.19 -15.64 -2.92
N PHE A 104 7.93 -15.64 -4.02
CA PHE A 104 9.22 -14.95 -4.10
C PHE A 104 9.00 -13.61 -4.76
N PHE A 105 9.12 -12.54 -3.98
CA PHE A 105 9.16 -11.18 -4.50
C PHE A 105 10.62 -10.82 -4.77
N LYS A 106 10.93 -10.48 -6.02
CA LYS A 106 12.28 -10.13 -6.44
C LYS A 106 12.28 -8.99 -7.44
N GLY A 107 13.43 -8.36 -7.59
CA GLY A 107 13.60 -7.30 -8.56
C GLY A 107 14.96 -6.65 -8.46
N HIS A 108 15.06 -5.51 -9.14
CA HIS A 108 16.24 -4.68 -9.22
C HIS A 108 15.87 -3.23 -8.85
N VAL A 109 16.77 -2.50 -8.20
CA VAL A 109 16.62 -1.06 -7.95
C VAL A 109 17.72 -0.33 -8.72
N SER A 110 17.32 0.60 -9.60
CA SER A 110 18.22 1.48 -10.33
C SER A 110 17.97 2.96 -10.05
N ASP A 111 18.95 3.82 -10.30
CA ASP A 111 18.77 5.27 -10.34
C ASP A 111 18.21 5.74 -11.70
N ALA A 112 17.91 7.03 -11.82
CA ALA A 112 17.42 7.65 -13.05
C ALA A 112 18.43 7.66 -14.22
N GLN A 113 19.66 7.15 -14.02
CA GLN A 113 20.65 6.93 -15.07
C GLN A 113 20.80 5.44 -15.43
N GLY A 114 20.03 4.57 -14.78
CA GLY A 114 20.07 3.12 -14.96
C GLY A 114 21.21 2.43 -14.22
N ASN A 115 21.89 3.10 -13.29
CA ASN A 115 22.90 2.45 -12.46
C ASN A 115 22.22 1.70 -11.31
N ALA A 116 22.75 0.52 -10.98
CA ALA A 116 22.29 -0.26 -9.83
C ALA A 116 22.44 0.50 -8.51
N VAL A 117 21.42 0.45 -7.67
CA VAL A 117 21.44 1.05 -6.32
C VAL A 117 21.59 -0.05 -5.29
N ALA A 118 22.83 -0.25 -4.83
CA ALA A 118 23.15 -1.15 -3.72
C ALA A 118 22.70 -0.57 -2.37
N GLU A 119 22.48 -1.45 -1.39
CA GLU A 119 22.12 -1.08 -0.02
C GLU A 119 20.84 -0.21 0.10
N MET A 120 19.92 -0.32 -0.87
CA MET A 120 18.58 0.24 -0.76
C MET A 120 17.80 -0.58 0.28
N GLU A 121 17.42 0.02 1.40
CA GLU A 121 16.53 -0.62 2.37
C GLU A 121 15.12 -0.66 1.76
N ILE A 122 14.55 -1.86 1.69
CA ILE A 122 13.16 -2.11 1.30
C ILE A 122 12.44 -2.62 2.56
N ASP A 123 11.49 -1.83 3.05
CA ASP A 123 10.61 -2.16 4.17
C ASP A 123 9.28 -2.66 3.62
N LEU A 124 9.02 -3.96 3.71
CA LEU A 124 7.88 -4.64 3.11
C LEU A 124 6.86 -5.03 4.18
N TRP A 125 5.57 -4.80 3.90
CA TRP A 125 4.47 -5.35 4.69
C TRP A 125 3.26 -5.71 3.82
N HIS A 126 2.53 -6.76 4.22
CA HIS A 126 1.28 -7.14 3.57
C HIS A 126 0.37 -7.95 4.50
N ALA A 127 -0.87 -8.16 4.06
CA ALA A 127 -1.85 -8.99 4.75
C ALA A 127 -1.46 -10.48 4.75
N ASP A 128 -1.98 -11.22 5.72
CA ASP A 128 -1.91 -12.68 5.71
C ASP A 128 -2.94 -13.31 4.76
N ALA A 129 -2.99 -14.65 4.71
CA ALA A 129 -3.90 -15.39 3.84
C ALA A 129 -5.41 -15.17 4.14
N GLU A 130 -5.75 -14.55 5.27
CA GLU A 130 -7.12 -14.16 5.63
C GLU A 130 -7.39 -12.67 5.36
N GLY A 131 -6.42 -11.94 4.80
CA GLY A 131 -6.53 -10.50 4.55
C GLY A 131 -6.24 -9.66 5.80
N LEU A 132 -5.60 -10.21 6.82
CA LEU A 132 -5.38 -9.55 8.12
C LEU A 132 -3.91 -9.14 8.30
N TYR A 133 -3.71 -7.94 8.84
CA TYR A 133 -2.38 -7.40 9.15
C TYR A 133 -1.99 -7.62 10.62
N SER A 134 -0.74 -8.03 10.86
CA SER A 134 -0.14 -8.04 12.21
C SER A 134 -0.13 -6.64 12.81
N GLN A 135 -0.19 -6.56 14.15
CA GLN A 135 -0.29 -5.31 14.94
C GLN A 135 -1.57 -4.48 14.73
N ILE A 136 -2.42 -4.87 13.78
CA ILE A 136 -3.76 -4.31 13.58
C ILE A 136 -4.80 -5.30 14.07
N HIS A 137 -4.69 -6.55 13.61
CA HIS A 137 -5.63 -7.61 13.94
C HIS A 137 -5.09 -8.50 15.06
N PRO A 138 -5.95 -8.94 15.99
CA PRO A 138 -5.55 -9.80 17.10
C PRO A 138 -5.19 -11.21 16.61
N GLY A 139 -4.38 -11.93 17.39
CA GLY A 139 -4.06 -13.34 17.13
C GLY A 139 -2.95 -13.57 16.10
N ILE A 140 -2.36 -12.51 15.56
CA ILE A 140 -1.25 -12.57 14.61
C ILE A 140 0.06 -12.21 15.34
N PRO A 141 1.17 -12.97 15.14
CA PRO A 141 2.45 -12.65 15.75
C PRO A 141 2.93 -11.22 15.44
N HIS A 142 3.65 -10.61 16.37
CA HIS A 142 4.24 -9.28 16.17
C HIS A 142 5.18 -9.30 14.97
N PHE A 143 5.07 -8.29 14.08
CA PHE A 143 5.76 -8.23 12.80
C PHE A 143 5.55 -9.42 11.84
N ASN A 144 4.52 -10.26 12.01
CA ASN A 144 4.17 -11.26 11.00
C ASN A 144 3.95 -10.58 9.63
N LEU A 145 4.64 -11.06 8.60
CA LEU A 145 4.65 -10.55 7.24
C LEU A 145 5.06 -9.07 7.15
N ARG A 146 5.97 -8.65 8.04
CA ARG A 146 6.64 -7.34 8.04
C ARG A 146 8.15 -7.50 8.17
N GLY A 147 8.93 -6.90 7.29
CA GLY A 147 10.38 -7.11 7.29
C GLY A 147 11.12 -6.15 6.39
N ARG A 148 12.37 -5.86 6.77
CA ARG A 148 13.28 -5.00 6.02
C ARG A 148 14.41 -5.82 5.42
N PHE A 149 14.86 -5.47 4.23
CA PHE A 149 16.00 -6.12 3.58
C PHE A 149 16.69 -5.12 2.65
N HIS A 150 17.92 -5.42 2.24
CA HIS A 150 18.68 -4.55 1.35
C HIS A 150 18.87 -5.17 -0.02
N THR A 151 18.95 -4.32 -1.04
CA THR A 151 19.51 -4.71 -2.33
C THR A 151 21.00 -5.05 -2.19
N ASN A 152 21.48 -5.98 -3.01
CA ASN A 152 22.88 -6.36 -3.06
C ASN A 152 23.73 -5.36 -3.87
N ASP A 153 25.04 -5.64 -4.04
CA ASP A 153 25.97 -4.82 -4.83
C ASP A 153 25.56 -4.59 -6.30
N GLN A 154 24.68 -5.44 -6.83
CA GLN A 154 24.12 -5.34 -8.18
C GLN A 154 22.73 -4.69 -8.18
N GLY A 155 22.25 -4.15 -7.06
CA GLY A 155 20.91 -3.56 -6.96
C GLY A 155 19.77 -4.58 -6.89
N ASP A 156 20.07 -5.88 -6.85
CA ASP A 156 19.06 -6.93 -6.86
C ASP A 156 18.59 -7.27 -5.44
N PHE A 157 17.32 -7.67 -5.31
CA PHE A 157 16.75 -8.21 -4.09
C PHE A 157 15.88 -9.43 -4.38
N GLU A 158 15.74 -10.31 -3.39
CA GLU A 158 14.74 -11.37 -3.38
C GLU A 158 14.33 -11.66 -1.92
N VAL A 159 13.03 -11.72 -1.66
CA VAL A 159 12.45 -12.09 -0.37
C VAL A 159 11.36 -13.14 -0.56
N LYS A 160 11.39 -14.17 0.28
CA LYS A 160 10.35 -15.20 0.35
C LYS A 160 9.27 -14.79 1.34
N THR A 161 8.02 -14.87 0.91
CA THR A 161 6.82 -14.60 1.71
C THR A 161 5.65 -15.46 1.22
N ILE A 162 4.41 -15.07 1.51
CA ILE A 162 3.18 -15.61 0.94
C ILE A 162 2.51 -14.61 -0.02
N LEU A 163 1.73 -15.12 -0.98
CA LEU A 163 0.87 -14.30 -1.83
C LEU A 163 -0.35 -13.81 -1.03
N PRO A 164 -0.51 -12.50 -0.75
CA PRO A 164 -1.68 -12.00 -0.06
C PRO A 164 -2.92 -12.05 -0.97
N PRO A 165 -4.13 -12.27 -0.41
CA PRO A 165 -5.37 -12.17 -1.16
C PRO A 165 -5.84 -10.71 -1.26
N PRO A 166 -6.83 -10.41 -2.12
CA PRO A 166 -7.67 -9.24 -1.95
C PRO A 166 -8.35 -9.28 -0.57
N TYR A 167 -8.56 -8.12 0.04
CA TYR A 167 -9.20 -8.05 1.35
C TYR A 167 -10.21 -6.91 1.41
N GLU A 168 -11.15 -7.01 2.35
CA GLU A 168 -12.14 -5.97 2.60
C GLU A 168 -11.70 -5.04 3.71
N ILE A 169 -11.94 -3.74 3.53
CA ILE A 169 -11.83 -2.78 4.63
C ILE A 169 -13.01 -2.95 5.62
N PRO A 170 -12.91 -2.42 6.85
CA PRO A 170 -14.02 -2.44 7.81
C PRO A 170 -15.34 -1.91 7.23
N LYS A 171 -16.41 -2.71 7.34
CA LYS A 171 -17.75 -2.39 6.78
C LYS A 171 -18.71 -1.80 7.80
N SER A 172 -18.52 -2.13 9.07
CA SER A 172 -19.45 -1.79 10.15
C SER A 172 -19.24 -0.39 10.73
N GLY A 173 -18.17 0.30 10.33
CA GLY A 173 -17.86 1.64 10.78
C GLY A 173 -18.34 2.74 9.83
N PRO A 174 -18.07 4.01 10.18
CA PRO A 174 -18.50 5.19 9.41
C PRO A 174 -18.09 5.14 7.94
N THR A 175 -16.87 4.71 7.61
CA THR A 175 -16.41 4.61 6.22
C THR A 175 -17.22 3.57 5.45
N GLY A 176 -17.46 2.41 6.07
CA GLY A 176 -18.28 1.34 5.49
C GLY A 176 -19.73 1.76 5.27
N TYR A 177 -20.29 2.57 6.18
CA TYR A 177 -21.63 3.15 6.02
C TYR A 177 -21.70 4.03 4.76
N VAL A 178 -20.77 4.98 4.58
CA VAL A 178 -20.75 5.87 3.41
C VAL A 178 -20.60 5.08 2.12
N LEU A 179 -19.68 4.12 2.06
CA LEU A 179 -19.50 3.26 0.88
C LEU A 179 -20.77 2.48 0.54
N GLY A 180 -21.47 1.95 1.55
CA GLY A 180 -22.74 1.26 1.37
C GLY A 180 -23.82 2.18 0.77
N GLN A 181 -23.92 3.43 1.25
CA GLN A 181 -24.84 4.43 0.67
C GLN A 181 -24.49 4.78 -0.79
N LEU A 182 -23.21 4.75 -1.14
CA LEU A 182 -22.73 4.98 -2.51
C LEU A 182 -22.83 3.74 -3.41
N GLY A 183 -23.21 2.57 -2.87
CA GLY A 183 -23.23 1.31 -3.61
C GLY A 183 -21.84 0.80 -4.01
N ARG A 184 -20.78 1.24 -3.32
CA ARG A 184 -19.39 0.81 -3.57
C ARG A 184 -19.08 -0.47 -2.77
N HIS A 185 -18.25 -1.34 -3.32
CA HIS A 185 -17.73 -2.49 -2.58
C HIS A 185 -16.62 -2.09 -1.61
N TYR A 186 -16.18 -3.04 -0.77
CA TYR A 186 -15.19 -2.81 0.29
C TYR A 186 -13.80 -3.37 -0.01
N PHE A 187 -13.63 -4.00 -1.17
CA PHE A 187 -12.40 -4.68 -1.53
C PHE A 187 -11.27 -3.74 -1.96
N ARG A 188 -10.08 -4.05 -1.46
CA ARG A 188 -8.80 -3.69 -2.06
C ARG A 188 -8.26 -4.91 -2.82
N PRO A 189 -7.62 -4.72 -3.99
CA PRO A 189 -6.93 -5.81 -4.69
C PRO A 189 -5.80 -6.38 -3.84
N ALA A 190 -5.35 -7.60 -4.15
CA ALA A 190 -4.14 -8.15 -3.54
C ALA A 190 -2.92 -7.26 -3.82
N HIS A 191 -2.14 -6.92 -2.79
CA HIS A 191 -1.00 -6.03 -2.95
C HIS A 191 0.09 -6.24 -1.88
N LEU A 192 1.28 -5.74 -2.21
CA LEU A 192 2.41 -5.57 -1.30
C LEU A 192 2.61 -4.07 -1.04
N HIS A 193 2.82 -3.68 0.21
CA HIS A 193 3.26 -2.32 0.50
C HIS A 193 4.76 -2.26 0.67
N MET A 194 5.35 -1.10 0.37
CA MET A 194 6.76 -0.89 0.63
C MET A 194 7.14 0.55 0.90
N LYS A 195 8.21 0.71 1.68
CA LYS A 195 9.02 1.92 1.72
C LYS A 195 10.43 1.61 1.27
N LEU A 196 10.97 2.44 0.39
CA LEU A 196 12.35 2.37 -0.08
C LEU A 196 13.14 3.52 0.53
N ARG A 197 14.27 3.21 1.19
CA ARG A 197 15.13 4.20 1.85
C ARG A 197 16.58 3.99 1.46
N HIS A 198 17.25 5.08 1.12
CA HIS A 198 18.68 5.09 0.88
C HIS A 198 19.24 6.50 1.18
N PRO A 199 20.44 6.65 1.78
CA PRO A 199 20.98 7.95 2.16
C PRO A 199 21.15 8.97 1.02
N LYS A 200 21.17 8.50 -0.23
CA LYS A 200 21.34 9.32 -1.45
C LYS A 200 20.06 9.50 -2.27
N HIS A 201 18.93 8.90 -1.87
CA HIS A 201 17.67 9.02 -2.59
C HIS A 201 16.55 9.47 -1.66
N HIS A 202 15.54 10.10 -2.23
CA HIS A 202 14.31 10.39 -1.51
C HIS A 202 13.63 9.08 -1.08
N GLU A 203 13.10 9.07 0.16
CA GLU A 203 12.25 7.96 0.61
C GLU A 203 11.03 7.87 -0.31
N MET A 204 10.75 6.67 -0.80
CA MET A 204 9.59 6.39 -1.66
C MET A 204 8.65 5.44 -0.93
N THR A 205 7.36 5.80 -0.88
CA THR A 205 6.30 4.90 -0.43
C THR A 205 5.52 4.41 -1.64
N SER A 206 5.31 3.11 -1.75
CA SER A 206 4.59 2.53 -2.88
C SER A 206 3.80 1.28 -2.50
N GLN A 207 2.96 0.84 -3.42
CA GLN A 207 2.17 -0.38 -3.34
C GLN A 207 2.20 -1.07 -4.68
N LEU A 208 2.37 -2.38 -4.66
CA LEU A 208 2.50 -3.19 -5.86
C LEU A 208 1.37 -4.19 -5.95
N TYR A 209 0.81 -4.34 -7.14
CA TYR A 209 -0.35 -5.17 -7.43
C TYR A 209 0.01 -6.27 -8.44
N PHE A 210 -0.78 -7.33 -8.44
CA PHE A 210 -0.54 -8.50 -9.28
C PHE A 210 -1.39 -8.46 -10.54
N SER A 211 -0.77 -8.60 -11.72
CA SER A 211 -1.44 -8.65 -13.02
C SER A 211 -2.54 -9.72 -13.04
N GLY A 212 -3.74 -9.37 -13.50
CA GLY A 212 -4.88 -10.28 -13.56
C GLY A 212 -5.59 -10.52 -12.22
N GLY A 213 -5.20 -9.81 -11.16
CA GLY A 213 -5.88 -9.85 -9.87
C GLY A 213 -7.27 -9.22 -9.90
N GLU A 214 -8.10 -9.60 -8.91
CA GLU A 214 -9.43 -9.01 -8.73
C GLU A 214 -9.33 -7.58 -8.18
N TYR A 215 -10.34 -6.76 -8.48
CA TYR A 215 -10.49 -5.38 -7.99
C TYR A 215 -9.42 -4.37 -8.43
N LEU A 216 -8.55 -4.69 -9.39
CA LEU A 216 -7.55 -3.73 -9.91
C LEU A 216 -8.20 -2.45 -10.44
N GLU A 217 -9.29 -2.58 -11.19
CA GLU A 217 -10.00 -1.44 -11.79
C GLU A 217 -10.98 -0.75 -10.82
N THR A 218 -11.23 -1.34 -9.66
CA THR A 218 -12.29 -0.91 -8.75
C THR A 218 -11.84 -0.78 -7.30
N ASP A 219 -10.53 -0.74 -7.04
CA ASP A 219 -9.96 -0.59 -5.68
C ASP A 219 -10.71 0.48 -4.88
N VAL A 220 -11.25 0.10 -3.72
CA VAL A 220 -12.02 1.02 -2.88
C VAL A 220 -11.20 2.24 -2.45
N ALA A 221 -9.87 2.12 -2.36
CA ALA A 221 -8.96 3.22 -2.04
C ALA A 221 -8.42 3.98 -3.26
N ASN A 222 -8.81 3.60 -4.48
CA ASN A 222 -8.36 4.20 -5.74
C ASN A 222 -6.81 4.28 -5.87
N ALA A 223 -6.07 3.31 -5.35
CA ALA A 223 -4.61 3.38 -5.28
C ALA A 223 -3.88 2.69 -6.44
N VAL A 224 -4.58 1.92 -7.26
CA VAL A 224 -3.99 1.18 -8.38
C VAL A 224 -3.64 2.12 -9.53
N ARG A 225 -2.41 2.02 -10.05
CA ARG A 225 -1.93 2.74 -11.25
C ARG A 225 -1.20 1.76 -12.16
N GLU A 226 -1.20 1.99 -13.48
CA GLU A 226 -0.60 1.09 -14.48
C GLU A 226 0.86 0.72 -14.16
N GLY A 227 1.68 1.69 -13.75
CA GLY A 227 3.08 1.47 -13.38
C GLY A 227 3.31 0.72 -12.05
N LEU A 228 2.24 0.34 -11.34
CA LEU A 228 2.30 -0.39 -10.05
C LEU A 228 1.85 -1.85 -10.18
N ILE A 229 1.46 -2.30 -11.38
CA ILE A 229 0.99 -3.66 -11.63
C ILE A 229 2.13 -4.46 -12.24
N GLY A 230 2.62 -5.49 -11.54
CA GLY A 230 3.67 -6.37 -12.04
C GLY A 230 3.15 -7.76 -12.43
N GLU A 231 3.98 -8.52 -13.15
CA GLU A 231 3.66 -9.89 -13.56
C GLU A 231 3.80 -10.87 -12.39
N LEU A 232 2.76 -11.68 -12.18
CA LEU A 232 2.77 -12.80 -11.23
C LEU A 232 2.84 -14.13 -11.98
N VAL A 233 3.96 -14.84 -11.82
CA VAL A 233 4.23 -16.10 -12.52
C VAL A 233 4.02 -17.28 -11.58
N HIS A 234 3.12 -18.20 -11.95
CA HIS A 234 2.91 -19.45 -11.22
C HIS A 234 3.90 -20.53 -11.70
N VAL A 235 4.79 -20.95 -10.82
CA VAL A 235 5.83 -21.93 -11.10
C VAL A 235 5.38 -23.32 -10.64
N THR A 236 5.14 -24.19 -11.63
CA THR A 236 4.75 -25.60 -11.42
C THR A 236 5.83 -26.59 -11.87
N ASP A 237 6.93 -26.11 -12.43
CA ASP A 237 8.05 -26.96 -12.87
C ASP A 237 8.74 -27.64 -11.67
N THR A 238 8.76 -28.97 -11.68
CA THR A 238 9.27 -29.76 -10.54
C THR A 238 10.76 -29.59 -10.31
N ALA A 239 11.54 -29.28 -11.36
CA ALA A 239 12.99 -29.08 -11.22
C ALA A 239 13.30 -27.73 -10.55
N GLU A 240 12.55 -26.68 -10.88
CA GLU A 240 12.62 -25.37 -10.21
C GLU A 240 12.18 -25.46 -8.75
N ILE A 241 11.04 -26.13 -8.49
CA ILE A 241 10.53 -26.37 -7.13
C ILE A 241 11.60 -27.06 -6.27
N ALA A 242 12.21 -28.13 -6.78
CA ALA A 242 13.27 -28.86 -6.07
C ALA A 242 14.53 -28.00 -5.88
N ARG A 243 14.93 -27.19 -6.87
CA ARG A 243 16.09 -26.27 -6.77
C ARG A 243 15.92 -25.24 -5.66
N ARG A 244 14.68 -24.80 -5.43
CA ARG A 244 14.29 -23.87 -4.35
C ARG A 244 14.11 -24.57 -2.99
N GLY A 245 14.31 -25.89 -2.92
CA GLY A 245 14.09 -26.68 -1.71
C GLY A 245 12.62 -26.75 -1.28
N LEU A 246 11.69 -26.59 -2.21
CA LEU A 246 10.25 -26.63 -1.96
C LEU A 246 9.64 -27.98 -2.36
N CYS A 247 8.46 -28.26 -1.85
CA CYS A 247 7.68 -29.48 -2.16
C CYS A 247 6.33 -29.17 -2.84
N LYS A 248 6.03 -27.90 -3.08
CA LYS A 248 4.78 -27.43 -3.70
C LYS A 248 5.06 -26.31 -4.72
N PRO A 249 4.14 -26.07 -5.68
CA PRO A 249 4.19 -24.89 -6.54
C PRO A 249 4.29 -23.59 -5.74
N PHE A 250 4.80 -22.56 -6.40
CA PHE A 250 4.99 -21.24 -5.81
C PHE A 250 4.85 -20.16 -6.89
N TYR A 251 4.80 -18.91 -6.45
CA TYR A 251 4.72 -17.75 -7.33
C TYR A 251 6.02 -16.95 -7.31
N ILE A 252 6.34 -16.35 -8.45
CA ILE A 252 7.36 -15.32 -8.57
C ILE A 252 6.65 -14.04 -8.95
N TYR A 253 6.85 -12.99 -8.16
CA TYR A 253 6.46 -11.64 -8.51
C TYR A 253 7.73 -10.83 -8.78
N ARG A 254 7.83 -10.26 -9.98
CA ARG A 254 8.97 -9.42 -10.37
C ARG A 254 8.52 -7.97 -10.54
N TYR A 255 9.23 -7.07 -9.87
CA TYR A 255 9.08 -5.64 -10.07
C TYR A 255 10.43 -4.94 -9.88
N ASP A 256 10.84 -4.16 -10.87
CA ASP A 256 12.08 -3.40 -10.83
C ASP A 256 11.75 -1.93 -10.51
N PHE A 257 12.43 -1.35 -9.53
CA PHE A 257 12.24 0.04 -9.13
C PHE A 257 13.25 0.95 -9.81
N GLU A 258 12.77 2.10 -10.27
CA GLU A 258 13.62 3.20 -10.73
C GLU A 258 13.45 4.38 -9.77
N MET A 259 14.52 4.75 -9.08
CA MET A 259 14.54 5.89 -8.18
C MET A 259 14.63 7.19 -8.99
N PRO A 260 13.87 8.23 -8.62
CA PRO A 260 13.98 9.53 -9.28
C PRO A 260 15.39 10.13 -9.08
N ALA A 261 15.74 11.03 -9.99
CA ALA A 261 17.00 11.78 -9.99
C ALA A 261 17.15 12.70 -8.78
#